data_AF-A0A4Y4D2E6-F1
#
_entry.id   AF-A0A4Y4D2E6-F1
#
_cell.length_a   1.000
_cell.length_b   1.000
_cell.length_c   1.000
_cell.angle_alpha   90.00
_cell.angle_beta   90.00
_cell.angle_gamma   90.00
#
_symmetry.space_group_name_H-M   'P 1'
#
loop_
_entity.id
_entity.type
_entity.pdbx_description
1 polymer ?
#
loop_
_entity_poly.entity_id
_entity_poly.type
_entity_poly.pdbx_seq_one_letter_code
_entity_poly.pdbx_strand_id
1 'polypeptide(L)'
;MRNAADGTALAALGTLPVKGRAPKTGYSRDEFGPRWADTDHNGCDTRNDVLRRDLTGITVTPGTHGCKVRTGTLLSPYSGGTVDFLAGQDTSSQVQIDHVVALSDAWQKGAQQLDAARRTALANDPLNLLAVDGPANNRKSDGDAATWLPPAAGERCEYVATQIAVKQRYELWVTDAEKQAMVKVLDTCPEQTVPGARAVPAPVDAPAESAAQEPGAQAPAEQAPAAGGAGNAPGSAQAPAAGQGTDVYYARCAEARAAGAAPLYAGSPGYRTGLDGDGDGAACEAKN
;
A
#
# COMPACT_ATOMS: atom_id res chain seq x y z
N MET A 1 -22.12 -24.46 -7.25
CA MET A 1 -21.85 -23.01 -7.31
C MET A 1 -22.92 -22.35 -6.47
N ARG A 2 -22.58 -21.74 -5.34
CA ARG A 2 -23.56 -20.96 -4.57
C ARG A 2 -23.87 -19.70 -5.39
N ASN A 3 -25.14 -19.35 -5.54
CA ASN A 3 -25.54 -18.09 -6.16
C ASN A 3 -25.07 -16.96 -5.24
N ALA A 4 -24.21 -16.06 -5.75
CA ALA A 4 -23.83 -14.87 -5.03
C ALA A 4 -25.05 -13.94 -4.92
N ALA A 5 -25.25 -13.32 -3.76
CA ALA A 5 -26.31 -12.32 -3.59
C ALA A 5 -25.98 -11.06 -4.41
N ASP A 6 -27.00 -10.44 -5.00
CA ASP A 6 -26.85 -9.18 -5.75
C ASP A 6 -26.20 -8.10 -4.87
N GLY A 7 -25.26 -7.35 -5.45
CA GLY A 7 -24.49 -6.30 -4.74
C GLY A 7 -23.23 -6.79 -4.01
N THR A 8 -22.98 -8.09 -3.94
CA THR A 8 -21.73 -8.64 -3.36
C THR A 8 -20.54 -8.51 -4.31
N ALA A 9 -19.32 -8.48 -3.75
CA ALA A 9 -18.08 -8.54 -4.53
C ALA A 9 -17.96 -9.85 -5.33
N LEU A 10 -18.50 -10.96 -4.82
CA LEU A 10 -18.51 -12.23 -5.53
C LEU A 10 -19.42 -12.20 -6.77
N ALA A 11 -20.61 -11.59 -6.66
CA ALA A 11 -21.48 -11.37 -7.82
C ALA A 11 -20.78 -10.49 -8.87
N ALA A 12 -20.12 -9.43 -8.42
CA ALA A 12 -19.42 -8.49 -9.30
C ALA A 12 -18.16 -9.10 -9.96
N LEU A 13 -17.44 -9.98 -9.26
CA LEU A 13 -16.37 -10.80 -9.87
C LEU A 13 -16.92 -11.72 -10.99
N GLY A 14 -18.17 -12.16 -10.85
CA GLY A 14 -18.88 -12.93 -11.85
C GLY A 14 -18.99 -12.22 -13.21
N THR A 15 -19.10 -10.89 -13.22
CA THR A 15 -19.30 -10.08 -14.43
C THR A 15 -17.99 -9.69 -15.14
N LEU A 16 -16.85 -9.75 -14.44
CA LEU A 16 -15.57 -9.41 -15.02
C LEU A 16 -15.17 -10.39 -16.15
N PRO A 17 -14.72 -9.89 -17.32
CA PRO A 17 -14.18 -10.74 -18.36
C PRO A 17 -12.99 -11.55 -17.83
N VAL A 18 -12.84 -12.78 -18.33
CA VAL A 18 -11.72 -13.65 -18.01
C VAL A 18 -10.89 -13.87 -19.26
N LYS A 19 -9.62 -13.46 -19.21
CA LYS A 19 -8.66 -13.58 -20.33
C LYS A 19 -7.24 -13.78 -19.80
N GLY A 20 -6.34 -14.28 -20.64
CA GLY A 20 -4.91 -14.32 -20.33
C GLY A 20 -4.28 -12.93 -20.18
N ARG A 21 -3.04 -12.87 -19.67
CA ARG A 21 -2.25 -11.63 -19.64
C ARG A 21 -1.88 -11.22 -21.07
N ALA A 22 -2.11 -9.96 -21.42
CA ALA A 22 -1.57 -9.35 -22.63
C ALA A 22 -0.06 -9.10 -22.47
N PRO A 23 0.70 -8.92 -23.58
CA PRO A 23 2.11 -8.57 -23.51
C PRO A 23 2.35 -7.26 -22.75
N LYS A 24 3.49 -7.17 -22.08
CA LYS A 24 3.95 -5.97 -21.36
C LYS A 24 4.61 -4.94 -22.29
N THR A 25 4.60 -5.18 -23.59
CA THR A 25 5.19 -4.32 -24.62
C THR A 25 4.58 -2.92 -24.57
N GLY A 26 5.43 -1.90 -24.62
CA GLY A 26 5.01 -0.49 -24.57
C GLY A 26 4.62 0.02 -23.18
N TYR A 27 4.68 -0.82 -22.14
CA TYR A 27 4.42 -0.36 -20.78
C TYR A 27 5.52 0.59 -20.31
N SER A 28 5.11 1.81 -19.97
CA SER A 28 5.84 2.75 -19.11
C SER A 28 4.86 3.31 -18.08
N ARG A 29 5.36 3.69 -16.90
CA ARG A 29 4.53 4.42 -15.92
C ARG A 29 4.05 5.76 -16.46
N ASP A 30 4.80 6.35 -17.38
CA ASP A 30 4.47 7.65 -17.98
C ASP A 30 3.24 7.57 -18.90
N GLU A 31 2.86 6.35 -19.35
CA GLU A 31 1.62 6.11 -20.09
C GLU A 31 0.37 6.39 -19.25
N PHE A 32 0.52 6.49 -17.93
CA PHE A 32 -0.54 6.82 -16.98
C PHE A 32 -0.54 8.30 -16.57
N GLY A 33 0.13 9.15 -17.35
CA GLY A 33 0.16 10.58 -17.13
C GLY A 33 1.05 11.01 -15.95
N PRO A 34 0.94 12.28 -15.54
CA PRO A 34 1.76 12.82 -14.46
C PRO A 34 1.56 12.04 -13.17
N ARG A 35 2.67 11.72 -12.50
CA ARG A 35 2.63 11.06 -11.20
C ARG A 35 1.97 11.99 -10.18
N TRP A 36 0.97 11.46 -9.47
CA TRP A 36 0.22 12.19 -8.45
C TRP A 36 -0.46 13.44 -8.99
N ALA A 37 -1.03 13.34 -10.19
CA ALA A 37 -1.80 14.42 -10.78
C ALA A 37 -2.94 14.84 -9.84
N ASP A 38 -3.15 16.14 -9.71
CA ASP A 38 -4.33 16.70 -9.04
C ASP A 38 -5.55 16.50 -9.96
N THR A 39 -6.26 15.39 -9.78
CA THR A 39 -7.40 15.00 -10.64
C THR A 39 -8.76 15.41 -10.10
N ASP A 40 -8.84 15.77 -8.83
CA ASP A 40 -10.05 16.32 -8.21
C ASP A 40 -10.04 17.86 -8.15
N HIS A 41 -8.93 18.48 -8.57
CA HIS A 41 -8.71 19.92 -8.66
C HIS A 41 -8.84 20.61 -7.31
N ASN A 42 -8.45 19.93 -6.23
CA ASN A 42 -8.47 20.48 -4.88
C ASN A 42 -7.20 21.31 -4.55
N GLY A 43 -6.21 21.34 -5.45
CA GLY A 43 -4.96 22.08 -5.32
C GLY A 43 -3.80 21.26 -4.74
N CYS A 44 -4.04 20.01 -4.36
CA CYS A 44 -3.07 19.10 -3.79
C CYS A 44 -2.76 17.94 -4.73
N ASP A 45 -1.55 17.38 -4.61
CA ASP A 45 -1.25 16.15 -5.33
C ASP A 45 -1.96 14.94 -4.71
N THR A 46 -2.32 13.98 -5.57
CA THR A 46 -3.04 12.76 -5.16
C THR A 46 -2.29 11.96 -4.08
N ARG A 47 -0.95 12.03 -4.01
CA ARG A 47 -0.21 11.33 -2.95
C ARG A 47 -0.58 11.90 -1.59
N ASN A 48 -0.60 13.22 -1.45
CA ASN A 48 -0.95 13.86 -0.19
C ASN A 48 -2.44 13.73 0.14
N ASP A 49 -3.31 13.61 -0.87
CA ASP A 49 -4.71 13.26 -0.66
C ASP A 49 -4.86 11.90 0.02
N VAL A 50 -4.14 10.90 -0.48
CA VAL A 50 -4.15 9.56 0.10
C VAL A 50 -3.51 9.55 1.49
N LEU A 51 -2.40 10.28 1.70
CA LEU A 51 -1.80 10.42 3.04
C LEU A 51 -2.76 11.09 4.03
N ARG A 52 -3.49 12.14 3.63
CA ARG A 52 -4.50 12.78 4.48
C ARG A 52 -5.64 11.85 4.83
N ARG A 53 -6.06 11.02 3.87
CA ARG A 53 -7.15 10.06 4.05
C ARG A 53 -6.77 8.91 4.98
N ASP A 54 -5.56 8.36 4.81
CA ASP A 54 -5.19 7.08 5.40
C ASP A 54 -4.31 7.19 6.65
N LEU A 55 -3.67 8.34 6.90
CA LEU A 55 -2.91 8.56 8.13
C LEU A 55 -3.79 9.17 9.22
N THR A 56 -3.47 8.84 10.47
CA THR A 56 -4.05 9.47 11.66
C THR A 56 -3.05 10.44 12.30
N GLY A 57 -3.53 11.38 13.11
CA GLY A 57 -2.66 12.33 13.83
C GLY A 57 -1.76 13.17 12.92
N ILE A 58 -2.26 13.54 11.73
CA ILE A 58 -1.42 14.21 10.74
C ILE A 58 -1.05 15.63 11.15
N THR A 59 0.14 16.06 10.72
CA THR A 59 0.47 17.50 10.63
C THR A 59 0.75 17.87 9.18
N VAL A 60 0.58 19.14 8.84
CA VAL A 60 0.82 19.65 7.48
C VAL A 60 1.95 20.69 7.48
N THR A 61 2.59 20.86 6.32
CA THR A 61 3.65 21.85 6.14
C THR A 61 3.01 23.24 6.06
N PRO A 62 3.43 24.22 6.90
CA PRO A 62 2.91 25.58 6.85
C PRO A 62 3.07 26.22 5.47
N GLY A 63 2.10 27.02 5.05
CA GLY A 63 2.11 27.71 3.76
C GLY A 63 1.81 26.82 2.55
N THR A 64 1.36 25.58 2.77
CA THR A 64 0.93 24.66 1.70
C THR A 64 -0.59 24.56 1.57
N HIS A 65 -1.35 25.40 2.27
CA HIS A 65 -2.83 25.39 2.26
C HIS A 65 -3.39 24.00 2.61
N GLY A 66 -2.83 23.35 3.63
CA GLY A 66 -3.20 21.99 4.01
C GLY A 66 -2.77 20.87 3.06
N CYS A 67 -2.07 21.16 1.96
CA CYS A 67 -1.77 20.15 0.95
C CYS A 67 -0.67 19.19 1.35
N LYS A 68 0.44 19.65 1.95
CA LYS A 68 1.61 18.79 2.15
C LYS A 68 1.63 18.16 3.54
N VAL A 69 1.26 16.88 3.64
CA VAL A 69 1.36 16.11 4.88
C VAL A 69 2.83 16.00 5.30
N ARG A 70 3.10 16.36 6.56
CA ARG A 70 4.42 16.39 7.17
C ARG A 70 4.64 15.21 8.10
N THR A 71 3.66 14.88 8.94
CA THR A 71 3.72 13.71 9.83
C THR A 71 2.38 13.01 9.89
N GLY A 72 2.35 11.81 10.45
CA GLY A 72 1.14 11.07 10.80
C GLY A 72 1.50 9.65 11.20
N THR A 73 0.50 8.84 11.53
CA THR A 73 0.68 7.44 11.87
C THR A 73 -0.18 6.58 10.95
N LEU A 74 0.46 5.64 10.25
CA LEU A 74 -0.19 4.67 9.38
C LEU A 74 -0.46 3.40 10.18
N LEU A 75 -1.71 2.93 10.22
CA LEU A 75 -2.02 1.53 10.45
C LEU A 75 -2.05 0.83 9.09
N SER A 76 -1.01 0.08 8.74
CA SER A 76 -0.86 -0.46 7.39
C SER A 76 -1.91 -1.56 7.14
N PRO A 77 -2.78 -1.42 6.12
CA PRO A 77 -3.75 -2.45 5.78
C PRO A 77 -3.10 -3.69 5.16
N TYR A 78 -1.82 -3.64 4.79
CA TYR A 78 -1.14 -4.81 4.22
C TYR A 78 -0.53 -5.70 5.29
N SER A 79 0.15 -5.11 6.27
CA SER A 79 0.82 -5.86 7.34
C SER A 79 0.04 -5.90 8.65
N GLY A 80 -0.91 -4.99 8.88
CA GLY A 80 -1.56 -4.76 10.17
C GLY A 80 -0.67 -4.05 11.20
N GLY A 81 0.56 -3.69 10.82
CA GLY A 81 1.50 -2.97 11.68
C GLY A 81 1.36 -1.46 11.60
N THR A 82 1.85 -0.77 12.62
CA THR A 82 1.88 0.70 12.65
C THR A 82 3.22 1.24 12.16
N VAL A 83 3.19 2.31 11.36
CA VAL A 83 4.37 3.04 10.87
C VAL A 83 4.21 4.53 11.12
N ASP A 84 5.15 5.14 11.81
CA ASP A 84 5.20 6.60 11.95
C ASP A 84 5.75 7.24 10.67
N PHE A 85 4.94 8.12 10.10
CA PHE A 85 5.28 8.90 8.92
C PHE A 85 5.88 10.24 9.33
N LEU A 86 7.03 10.55 8.75
CA LEU A 86 7.70 11.84 8.76
C LEU A 86 8.21 12.14 7.34
N ALA A 87 7.61 13.13 6.69
CA ALA A 87 8.01 13.57 5.36
C ALA A 87 9.51 13.92 5.35
N GLY A 88 10.25 13.21 4.50
CA GLY A 88 11.72 13.18 4.54
C GLY A 88 12.29 11.82 4.14
N GLN A 89 13.60 11.75 4.00
CA GLN A 89 14.30 10.58 3.46
C GLN A 89 14.13 9.32 4.34
N ASP A 90 13.97 9.49 5.65
CA ASP A 90 14.02 8.37 6.61
C ASP A 90 12.77 7.48 6.59
N THR A 91 11.59 8.07 6.44
CA THR A 91 10.31 7.31 6.55
C THR A 91 9.39 7.43 5.34
N SER A 92 9.66 8.33 4.38
CA SER A 92 8.81 8.44 3.18
C SER A 92 8.85 7.19 2.30
N SER A 93 9.92 6.39 2.37
CA SER A 93 10.01 5.08 1.73
C SER A 93 9.32 3.97 2.53
N GLN A 94 9.15 4.18 3.83
CA GLN A 94 8.45 3.27 4.74
C GLN A 94 6.94 3.37 4.61
N VAL A 95 6.41 4.54 4.23
CA VAL A 95 5.00 4.73 3.85
C VAL A 95 4.90 5.06 2.36
N GLN A 96 4.40 4.10 1.60
CA GLN A 96 4.21 4.21 0.16
C GLN A 96 2.72 4.37 -0.16
N ILE A 97 2.43 4.98 -1.31
CA ILE A 97 1.08 4.96 -1.88
C ILE A 97 1.09 3.88 -2.95
N ASP A 98 0.40 2.78 -2.68
CA ASP A 98 0.30 1.65 -3.60
C ASP A 98 -0.90 1.78 -4.52
N HIS A 99 -0.77 1.21 -5.71
CA HIS A 99 -1.86 0.92 -6.62
C HIS A 99 -2.40 -0.49 -6.30
N VAL A 100 -3.59 -0.59 -5.69
CA VAL A 100 -4.21 -1.87 -5.28
C VAL A 100 -4.29 -2.86 -6.45
N VAL A 101 -4.66 -2.36 -7.64
CA VAL A 101 -4.33 -2.97 -8.94
C VAL A 101 -3.10 -2.27 -9.49
N ALA A 102 -1.95 -2.96 -9.47
CA ALA A 102 -0.69 -2.39 -9.93
C ALA A 102 -0.77 -1.94 -11.40
N LEU A 103 -0.16 -0.79 -11.74
CA LEU A 103 -0.24 -0.24 -13.11
C LEU A 103 0.30 -1.18 -14.19
N SER A 104 1.34 -1.94 -13.87
CA SER A 104 1.92 -2.99 -14.71
C SER A 104 0.96 -4.17 -14.94
N ASP A 105 0.22 -4.56 -13.91
CA ASP A 105 -0.80 -5.60 -14.01
C ASP A 105 -2.00 -5.10 -14.83
N ALA A 106 -2.46 -3.87 -14.54
CA ALA A 106 -3.52 -3.22 -15.27
C ALA A 106 -3.21 -3.09 -16.76
N TRP A 107 -1.97 -2.73 -17.13
CA TRP A 107 -1.53 -2.66 -18.54
C TRP A 107 -1.78 -3.97 -19.28
N GLN A 108 -1.31 -5.07 -18.69
CA GLN A 108 -1.46 -6.43 -19.24
C GLN A 108 -2.90 -6.94 -19.17
N LYS A 109 -3.79 -6.24 -18.45
CA LYS A 109 -5.19 -6.64 -18.22
C LYS A 109 -6.22 -5.61 -18.69
N GLY A 110 -5.82 -4.74 -19.62
CA GLY A 110 -6.74 -3.88 -20.38
C GLY A 110 -6.39 -2.40 -20.41
N ALA A 111 -5.53 -1.92 -19.52
CA ALA A 111 -5.20 -0.49 -19.46
C ALA A 111 -4.49 0.01 -20.73
N GLN A 112 -3.82 -0.87 -21.49
CA GLN A 112 -3.25 -0.50 -22.80
C GLN A 112 -4.31 -0.07 -23.84
N GLN A 113 -5.57 -0.45 -23.65
CA GLN A 113 -6.69 -0.11 -24.54
C GLN A 113 -7.44 1.14 -24.08
N LEU A 114 -7.16 1.61 -22.86
CA LEU A 114 -7.70 2.86 -22.34
C LEU A 114 -7.05 4.04 -23.05
N ASP A 115 -7.82 5.08 -23.30
CA ASP A 115 -7.25 6.37 -23.68
C ASP A 115 -6.39 6.95 -22.54
N ALA A 116 -5.56 7.94 -22.87
CA ALA A 116 -4.62 8.53 -21.93
C ALA A 116 -5.31 9.17 -20.70
N ALA A 117 -6.51 9.72 -20.88
CA ALA A 117 -7.26 10.34 -19.78
C ALA A 117 -7.76 9.27 -18.79
N ARG A 118 -8.29 8.15 -19.28
CA ARG A 118 -8.70 7.01 -18.46
C ARG A 118 -7.51 6.32 -17.78
N ARG A 119 -6.35 6.24 -18.43
CA ARG A 119 -5.11 5.76 -17.77
C ARG A 119 -4.68 6.69 -16.64
N THR A 120 -4.71 8.01 -16.87
CA THR A 120 -4.41 9.01 -15.85
C THR A 120 -5.38 8.91 -14.67
N ALA A 121 -6.68 8.75 -14.94
CA ALA A 121 -7.67 8.54 -13.90
C ALA A 121 -7.40 7.26 -13.10
N LEU A 122 -7.11 6.12 -13.75
CA LEU A 122 -6.80 4.86 -13.05
C LEU A 122 -5.58 4.97 -12.11
N ALA A 123 -4.56 5.75 -12.50
CA ALA A 123 -3.37 5.94 -11.69
C ALA A 123 -3.55 6.92 -10.52
N ASN A 124 -4.61 7.73 -10.53
CA ASN A 124 -4.88 8.73 -9.50
C ASN A 124 -6.22 8.52 -8.77
N ASP A 125 -6.96 7.45 -9.08
CA ASP A 125 -8.24 7.14 -8.43
C ASP A 125 -8.02 6.72 -6.96
N PRO A 126 -8.60 7.44 -5.98
CA PRO A 126 -8.55 7.04 -4.58
C PRO A 126 -9.06 5.61 -4.31
N LEU A 127 -9.93 5.05 -5.16
CA LEU A 127 -10.34 3.65 -5.07
C LEU A 127 -9.17 2.68 -5.36
N ASN A 128 -8.25 3.06 -6.24
CA ASN A 128 -7.09 2.25 -6.59
C ASN A 128 -5.85 2.59 -5.76
N LEU A 129 -5.92 3.57 -4.85
CA LEU A 129 -4.76 4.05 -4.09
C LEU A 129 -4.92 3.82 -2.59
N LEU A 130 -3.83 3.40 -1.93
CA LEU A 130 -3.81 3.14 -0.50
C LEU A 130 -2.43 3.45 0.10
N ALA A 131 -2.40 4.12 1.25
CA ALA A 131 -1.17 4.24 2.03
C ALA A 131 -0.85 2.90 2.70
N VAL A 132 0.36 2.40 2.49
CA VAL A 132 0.80 1.06 2.94
C VAL A 132 2.25 1.08 3.40
N ASP A 133 2.64 0.08 4.21
CA ASP A 133 4.04 -0.10 4.55
C ASP A 133 4.88 -0.53 3.34
N GLY A 134 6.06 0.08 3.22
CA GLY A 134 6.98 -0.13 2.11
C GLY A 134 7.39 -1.60 1.91
N PRO A 135 7.80 -2.35 2.95
CA PRO A 135 8.19 -3.75 2.79
C PRO A 135 7.07 -4.64 2.21
N ALA A 136 5.82 -4.48 2.66
CA ALA A 136 4.70 -5.24 2.10
C ALA A 136 4.43 -4.85 0.64
N ASN A 137 4.49 -3.55 0.32
CA ASN A 137 4.29 -3.09 -1.05
C ASN A 137 5.38 -3.57 -2.02
N ASN A 138 6.64 -3.56 -1.57
CA ASN A 138 7.76 -4.07 -2.36
C ASN A 138 7.58 -5.57 -2.65
N ARG A 139 7.11 -6.36 -1.67
CA ARG A 139 6.77 -7.79 -1.88
C ARG A 139 5.60 -7.99 -2.83
N LYS A 140 4.60 -7.11 -2.81
CA LYS A 140 3.47 -7.15 -3.74
C LYS A 140 3.93 -6.91 -5.18
N SER A 141 4.79 -5.92 -5.40
CA SER A 141 5.27 -5.53 -6.73
C SER A 141 4.11 -5.35 -7.73
N ASP A 142 4.14 -6.02 -8.88
CA ASP A 142 3.04 -6.08 -9.85
C ASP A 142 2.18 -7.36 -9.77
N GLY A 143 2.19 -8.03 -8.61
CA GLY A 143 1.37 -9.19 -8.33
C GLY A 143 -0.13 -8.87 -8.32
N ASP A 144 -0.93 -9.80 -8.86
CA ASP A 144 -2.38 -9.82 -8.69
C ASP A 144 -2.78 -10.70 -7.50
N ALA A 145 -4.09 -10.86 -7.26
CA ALA A 145 -4.61 -11.68 -6.16
C ALA A 145 -4.18 -13.17 -6.20
N ALA A 146 -3.74 -13.70 -7.35
CA ALA A 146 -3.20 -15.05 -7.41
C ALA A 146 -1.72 -15.12 -7.01
N THR A 147 -0.96 -14.05 -7.25
CA THR A 147 0.46 -13.97 -6.91
C THR A 147 0.69 -13.51 -5.48
N TRP A 148 -0.11 -12.56 -4.99
CA TRP A 148 0.11 -11.94 -3.68
C TRP A 148 -1.21 -11.52 -3.02
N LEU A 149 -1.29 -11.73 -1.71
CA LEU A 149 -2.35 -11.23 -0.85
C LEU A 149 -1.74 -10.57 0.39
N PRO A 150 -2.38 -9.56 0.98
CA PRO A 150 -1.97 -8.97 2.25
C PRO A 150 -1.67 -10.04 3.32
N PRO A 151 -0.52 -9.97 4.00
CA PRO A 151 -0.25 -10.77 5.19
C PRO A 151 -1.31 -10.59 6.29
N ALA A 152 -1.84 -9.38 6.45
CA ALA A 152 -2.99 -9.10 7.32
C ALA A 152 -4.25 -9.81 6.79
N ALA A 153 -4.58 -10.97 7.38
CA ALA A 153 -5.66 -11.81 6.87
C ALA A 153 -7.04 -11.13 6.88
N GLY A 154 -7.30 -10.27 7.88
CA GLY A 154 -8.56 -9.51 7.99
C GLY A 154 -8.79 -8.54 6.84
N GLU A 155 -7.74 -8.10 6.15
CA GLU A 155 -7.81 -7.09 5.08
C GLU A 155 -7.98 -7.71 3.69
N ARG A 156 -7.89 -9.03 3.56
CA ARG A 156 -7.90 -9.71 2.25
C ARG A 156 -9.21 -9.56 1.50
N CYS A 157 -10.34 -9.57 2.22
CA CYS A 157 -11.66 -9.42 1.62
C CYS A 157 -11.84 -8.04 1.01
N GLU A 158 -11.52 -6.99 1.76
CA GLU A 158 -11.56 -5.61 1.28
C GLU A 158 -10.57 -5.38 0.14
N TYR A 159 -9.35 -5.94 0.23
CA TYR A 159 -8.34 -5.88 -0.82
C TYR A 159 -8.85 -6.48 -2.15
N VAL A 160 -9.39 -7.71 -2.10
CA VAL A 160 -9.96 -8.38 -3.30
C VAL A 160 -11.17 -7.62 -3.83
N ALA A 161 -12.09 -7.18 -2.96
CA ALA A 161 -13.26 -6.41 -3.36
C ALA A 161 -12.87 -5.09 -4.03
N THR A 162 -11.82 -4.42 -3.54
CA THR A 162 -11.27 -3.20 -4.13
C THR A 162 -10.69 -3.48 -5.51
N GLN A 163 -9.92 -4.56 -5.70
CA GLN A 163 -9.44 -4.94 -7.03
C GLN A 163 -10.59 -5.19 -8.02
N ILE A 164 -11.66 -5.85 -7.57
CA ILE A 164 -12.86 -6.09 -8.38
C ILE A 164 -13.56 -4.76 -8.75
N ALA A 165 -13.65 -3.82 -7.80
CA ALA A 165 -14.23 -2.50 -8.02
C ALA A 165 -13.44 -1.70 -9.07
N VAL A 166 -12.11 -1.66 -8.93
CA VAL A 166 -11.21 -0.99 -9.89
C VAL A 166 -11.33 -1.62 -11.27
N LYS A 167 -11.27 -2.95 -11.36
CA LYS A 167 -11.34 -3.64 -12.66
C LYS A 167 -12.68 -3.42 -13.35
N GLN A 168 -13.79 -3.36 -12.62
CA GLN A 168 -15.09 -3.01 -13.21
C GLN A 168 -15.10 -1.57 -13.72
N ARG A 169 -14.67 -0.60 -12.90
CA ARG A 169 -14.66 0.83 -13.26
C ARG A 169 -13.83 1.13 -14.50
N TYR A 170 -12.69 0.45 -14.63
CA TYR A 170 -11.75 0.65 -15.73
C TYR A 170 -11.83 -0.41 -16.83
N GLU A 171 -12.88 -1.24 -16.82
CA GLU A 171 -13.14 -2.28 -17.83
C GLU A 171 -11.95 -3.22 -18.05
N LEU A 172 -11.20 -3.49 -16.97
CA LEU A 172 -10.09 -4.42 -16.95
C LEU A 172 -10.61 -5.86 -16.78
N TRP A 173 -9.79 -6.84 -17.15
CA TRP A 173 -10.11 -8.25 -16.95
C TRP A 173 -9.30 -8.90 -15.81
N VAL A 174 -9.71 -10.11 -15.47
CA VAL A 174 -8.96 -11.02 -14.59
C VAL A 174 -8.44 -12.20 -15.38
N THR A 175 -7.38 -12.84 -14.90
CA THR A 175 -7.00 -14.18 -15.38
C THR A 175 -7.83 -15.25 -14.68
N ASP A 176 -7.86 -16.47 -15.23
CA ASP A 176 -8.52 -17.61 -14.55
C ASP A 176 -7.94 -17.85 -13.15
N ALA A 177 -6.61 -17.80 -13.02
CA ALA A 177 -5.93 -17.99 -11.73
C ALA A 177 -6.29 -16.89 -10.73
N GLU A 178 -6.30 -15.62 -11.16
CA GLU A 178 -6.71 -14.48 -10.34
C GLU A 178 -8.18 -14.61 -9.90
N LYS A 179 -9.09 -14.95 -10.81
CA LYS A 179 -10.50 -15.16 -10.49
C LYS A 179 -10.69 -16.25 -9.44
N GLN A 180 -9.99 -17.39 -9.58
CA GLN A 180 -10.05 -18.48 -8.60
C GLN A 180 -9.52 -18.05 -7.24
N ALA A 181 -8.41 -17.30 -7.20
CA ALA A 181 -7.87 -16.78 -5.94
C ALA A 181 -8.84 -15.80 -5.27
N MET A 182 -9.45 -14.90 -6.05
CA MET A 182 -10.46 -13.96 -5.54
C MET A 182 -11.70 -14.69 -5.00
N VAL A 183 -12.22 -15.70 -5.70
CA VAL A 183 -13.34 -16.54 -5.21
C VAL A 183 -12.97 -17.19 -3.87
N LYS A 184 -11.78 -17.79 -3.78
CA LYS A 184 -11.33 -18.46 -2.55
C LYS A 184 -11.26 -17.49 -1.35
N VAL A 185 -10.85 -16.25 -1.57
CA VAL A 185 -10.87 -15.21 -0.52
C VAL A 185 -12.32 -14.86 -0.16
N LEU A 186 -13.15 -14.56 -1.17
CA LEU A 186 -14.54 -14.13 -0.95
C LEU A 186 -15.44 -15.22 -0.35
N ASP A 187 -15.11 -16.50 -0.52
CA ASP A 187 -15.80 -17.61 0.17
C ASP A 187 -15.68 -17.50 1.70
N THR A 188 -14.67 -16.77 2.21
CA THR A 188 -14.50 -16.52 3.66
C THR A 188 -15.31 -15.31 4.16
N CYS A 189 -15.85 -14.50 3.25
CA CYS A 189 -16.57 -13.26 3.52
C CYS A 189 -17.67 -13.03 2.47
N PRO A 190 -18.70 -13.90 2.42
CA PRO A 190 -19.70 -13.91 1.34
C PRO A 190 -20.54 -12.64 1.25
N GLU A 191 -20.66 -11.89 2.35
CA GLU A 191 -21.39 -10.62 2.43
C GLU A 191 -20.53 -9.40 2.05
N GLN A 192 -19.25 -9.58 1.72
CA GLN A 192 -18.38 -8.47 1.31
C GLN A 192 -18.97 -7.77 0.09
N THR A 193 -19.24 -6.47 0.21
CA THR A 193 -19.74 -5.63 -0.88
C THR A 193 -18.60 -5.09 -1.73
N VAL A 194 -18.92 -4.61 -2.94
CA VAL A 194 -17.99 -3.84 -3.76
C VAL A 194 -17.82 -2.43 -3.15
N PRO A 195 -16.60 -2.01 -2.76
CA PRO A 195 -16.41 -0.70 -2.18
C PRO A 195 -16.56 0.41 -3.23
N GLY A 196 -17.11 1.55 -2.79
CA GLY A 196 -17.00 2.81 -3.51
C GLY A 196 -15.64 3.49 -3.24
N ALA A 197 -15.37 4.59 -3.94
CA ALA A 197 -14.18 5.40 -3.62
C ALA A 197 -14.30 5.96 -2.19
N ARG A 198 -13.26 5.76 -1.37
CA ARG A 198 -13.19 6.38 -0.03
C ARG A 198 -13.03 7.88 -0.20
N ALA A 199 -13.85 8.65 0.51
CA ALA A 199 -13.82 10.12 0.44
C ALA A 199 -12.43 10.64 0.85
N VAL A 200 -11.86 11.53 0.05
CA VAL A 200 -10.64 12.25 0.37
C VAL A 200 -11.03 13.50 1.17
N PRO A 201 -10.50 13.69 2.40
CA PRO A 201 -10.74 14.91 3.16
C PRO A 201 -10.19 16.14 2.43
N ALA A 202 -11.00 17.22 2.40
CA ALA A 202 -10.56 18.50 1.87
C ALA A 202 -9.29 19.00 2.61
N PRO A 203 -8.35 19.64 1.90
CA PRO A 203 -7.14 20.15 2.53
C PRO A 203 -7.46 21.28 3.52
N VAL A 204 -6.89 21.18 4.72
CA VAL A 204 -7.02 22.17 5.79
C VAL A 204 -5.66 22.40 6.48
N ASP A 205 -5.35 23.65 6.84
CA ASP A 205 -4.06 24.01 7.45
C ASP A 205 -3.85 23.46 8.86
N ALA A 206 -4.95 23.22 9.57
CA ALA A 206 -4.95 22.56 10.87
C ALA A 206 -5.94 21.40 10.81
N PRO A 207 -5.50 20.21 10.38
CA PRO A 207 -6.33 19.01 10.48
C PRO A 207 -6.77 18.85 11.93
N ALA A 208 -8.06 18.63 12.14
CA ALA A 208 -8.51 18.17 13.45
C ALA A 208 -7.74 16.90 13.81
N GLU A 209 -7.40 16.70 15.09
CA GLU A 209 -6.95 15.39 15.57
C GLU A 209 -8.04 14.39 15.18
N SER A 210 -7.83 13.68 14.07
CA SER A 210 -8.75 12.66 13.62
C SER A 210 -8.68 11.59 14.69
N ALA A 211 -9.76 11.45 15.47
CA ALA A 211 -9.96 10.34 16.36
C ALA A 211 -9.65 9.09 15.55
N ALA A 212 -8.67 8.30 16.01
CA ALA A 212 -8.36 7.00 15.44
C ALA A 212 -9.70 6.30 15.16
N GLN A 213 -9.91 5.84 13.92
CA GLN A 213 -11.08 5.03 13.62
C GLN A 213 -11.10 3.87 14.61
N GLU A 214 -12.02 3.91 15.56
CA GLU A 214 -12.29 2.78 16.44
C GLU A 214 -12.68 1.60 15.55
N PRO A 215 -12.00 0.45 15.65
CA PRO A 215 -12.50 -0.78 15.06
C PRO A 215 -13.90 -1.03 15.64
N GLY A 216 -14.89 -1.15 14.76
CA GLY A 216 -16.31 -1.15 15.08
C GLY A 216 -16.67 -1.87 16.39
N ALA A 217 -17.22 -1.11 17.33
CA ALA A 217 -17.84 -1.64 18.53
C ALA A 217 -19.19 -2.27 18.19
N GLN A 218 -19.23 -3.58 17.91
CA GLN A 218 -20.39 -4.43 18.22
C GLN A 218 -19.96 -5.88 18.53
N ALA A 219 -19.75 -6.15 19.81
CA ALA A 219 -20.12 -7.43 20.45
C ALA A 219 -20.29 -7.20 21.96
N PRO A 220 -21.34 -7.72 22.62
CA PRO A 220 -21.51 -7.55 24.07
C PRO A 220 -20.47 -8.41 24.81
N ALA A 221 -19.72 -7.77 25.71
CA ALA A 221 -18.79 -8.44 26.60
C ALA A 221 -19.55 -9.25 27.66
N GLU A 222 -19.36 -10.56 27.65
CA GLU A 222 -19.71 -11.44 28.76
C GLU A 222 -18.50 -11.51 29.72
N GLN A 223 -18.75 -11.11 30.97
CA GLN A 223 -17.74 -10.97 32.02
C GLN A 223 -17.34 -12.34 32.61
N ALA A 224 -16.05 -12.54 32.85
CA ALA A 224 -15.55 -13.47 33.87
C ALA A 224 -14.20 -12.99 34.45
N PRO A 225 -13.86 -13.32 35.72
CA PRO A 225 -13.13 -12.42 36.61
C PRO A 225 -11.62 -12.67 36.72
N ALA A 226 -10.97 -11.71 37.37
CA ALA A 226 -9.53 -11.54 37.56
C ALA A 226 -8.83 -12.52 38.53
N ALA A 227 -7.58 -12.82 38.21
CA ALA A 227 -6.45 -13.09 39.11
C ALA A 227 -5.18 -12.81 38.25
N GLY A 228 -4.14 -12.07 38.63
CA GLY A 228 -3.53 -11.80 39.92
C GLY A 228 -2.10 -12.33 39.87
N GLY A 229 -1.06 -11.46 39.78
CA GLY A 229 0.34 -11.89 39.94
C GLY A 229 1.38 -10.97 39.29
N ALA A 230 2.05 -10.17 40.10
CA ALA A 230 3.15 -9.26 39.76
C ALA A 230 4.52 -9.98 39.69
N GLY A 231 5.45 -9.44 38.90
CA GLY A 231 6.88 -9.78 38.93
C GLY A 231 7.73 -8.76 38.15
N ASN A 232 8.64 -8.08 38.85
CA ASN A 232 9.46 -6.95 38.39
C ASN A 232 10.73 -7.37 37.60
N ALA A 233 11.02 -6.61 36.52
CA ALA A 233 12.29 -5.93 36.10
C ALA A 233 13.65 -6.71 36.08
N PRO A 234 14.65 -6.39 35.21
CA PRO A 234 15.13 -5.01 34.93
C PRO A 234 15.61 -4.73 33.47
N GLY A 235 16.00 -3.47 33.23
CA GLY A 235 16.17 -2.87 31.90
C GLY A 235 17.60 -2.84 31.33
N SER A 236 17.86 -1.77 30.55
CA SER A 236 19.04 -1.40 29.73
C SER A 236 18.90 -1.79 28.23
N ALA A 237 19.28 -0.98 27.24
CA ALA A 237 20.17 0.18 27.22
C ALA A 237 19.81 1.18 26.10
N GLN A 238 20.11 2.45 26.34
CA GLN A 238 20.11 3.56 25.39
C GLN A 238 21.49 3.77 24.73
N ALA A 239 21.46 4.41 23.56
CA ALA A 239 22.45 5.29 22.92
C ALA A 239 23.55 4.64 22.03
N PRO A 240 24.09 5.34 21.00
CA PRO A 240 24.08 6.80 20.79
C PRO A 240 23.73 7.31 19.37
N ALA A 241 23.61 8.64 19.26
CA ALA A 241 23.59 9.42 18.03
C ALA A 241 25.00 9.67 17.46
N ALA A 242 25.16 9.59 16.14
CA ALA A 242 26.17 10.22 15.27
C ALA A 242 25.86 9.77 13.82
N GLY A 243 25.94 10.53 12.74
CA GLY A 243 26.43 11.87 12.47
C GLY A 243 26.16 12.24 10.99
N GLN A 244 26.52 13.46 10.65
CA GLN A 244 26.37 14.20 9.40
C GLN A 244 26.84 13.49 8.10
N GLY A 245 26.10 13.69 6.99
CA GLY A 245 26.62 14.04 5.64
C GLY A 245 27.09 12.93 4.66
N THR A 246 26.51 12.97 3.45
CA THR A 246 27.10 12.73 2.10
C THR A 246 27.92 11.46 1.81
N ASP A 247 27.58 10.78 0.70
CA ASP A 247 28.32 9.68 0.07
C ASP A 247 28.66 8.48 0.97
N VAL A 248 27.62 7.75 1.40
CA VAL A 248 27.79 6.43 2.00
C VAL A 248 28.22 5.45 0.90
N TYR A 249 29.44 4.91 1.01
CA TYR A 249 29.98 3.87 0.12
C TYR A 249 30.40 2.66 0.95
N TYR A 250 29.88 1.48 0.61
CA TYR A 250 30.32 0.21 1.19
C TYR A 250 31.12 -0.56 0.16
N ALA A 251 32.31 -1.06 0.49
CA ALA A 251 33.14 -1.85 -0.43
C ALA A 251 32.68 -3.30 -0.56
N ARG A 252 31.97 -3.84 0.44
CA ARG A 252 31.42 -5.21 0.46
C ARG A 252 30.28 -5.34 1.47
N CYS A 253 29.43 -6.35 1.31
CA CYS A 253 28.27 -6.56 2.19
C CYS A 253 28.57 -6.78 3.67
N ALA A 254 29.76 -7.25 4.02
CA ALA A 254 30.18 -7.36 5.41
C ALA A 254 30.27 -5.99 6.10
N GLU A 255 30.65 -4.95 5.35
CA GLU A 255 30.76 -3.57 5.85
C GLU A 255 29.38 -2.94 6.05
N ALA A 256 28.49 -3.11 5.06
CA ALA A 256 27.10 -2.68 5.17
C ALA A 256 26.40 -3.35 6.37
N ARG A 257 26.65 -4.65 6.60
CA ARG A 257 26.14 -5.37 7.79
C ARG A 257 26.74 -4.87 9.10
N ALA A 258 28.06 -4.66 9.14
CA ALA A 258 28.73 -4.14 10.34
C ALA A 258 28.26 -2.71 10.70
N ALA A 259 27.88 -1.92 9.71
CA ALA A 259 27.32 -0.59 9.88
C ALA A 259 25.79 -0.60 10.17
N GLY A 260 25.15 -1.77 10.21
CA GLY A 260 23.70 -1.89 10.41
C GLY A 260 22.85 -1.41 9.21
N ALA A 261 23.47 -1.25 8.04
CA ALA A 261 22.85 -0.70 6.84
C ALA A 261 22.34 -1.77 5.85
N ALA A 262 22.62 -3.05 6.09
CA ALA A 262 22.14 -4.15 5.25
C ALA A 262 20.80 -4.70 5.75
N PRO A 263 19.90 -5.17 4.86
CA PRO A 263 20.04 -5.19 3.38
C PRO A 263 19.93 -3.80 2.74
N LEU A 264 20.63 -3.61 1.62
CA LEU A 264 20.67 -2.36 0.85
C LEU A 264 19.79 -2.51 -0.39
N TYR A 265 18.93 -1.53 -0.70
CA TYR A 265 18.00 -1.62 -1.83
C TYR A 265 18.34 -0.64 -2.96
N ALA A 266 17.98 -1.01 -4.20
CA ALA A 266 18.27 -0.19 -5.37
C ALA A 266 17.78 1.26 -5.22
N GLY A 267 18.71 2.20 -5.33
CA GLY A 267 18.45 3.64 -5.16
C GLY A 267 18.60 4.17 -3.73
N SER A 268 18.89 3.33 -2.73
CA SER A 268 19.26 3.76 -1.38
C SER A 268 20.73 4.21 -1.30
N PRO A 269 21.10 5.14 -0.39
CA PRO A 269 22.51 5.46 -0.11
C PRO A 269 23.31 4.20 0.26
N GLY A 270 24.51 4.04 -0.31
CA GLY A 270 25.33 2.84 -0.13
C GLY A 270 24.98 1.65 -1.02
N TYR A 271 23.84 1.66 -1.73
CA TYR A 271 23.52 0.65 -2.72
C TYR A 271 24.42 0.77 -3.96
N ARG A 272 24.92 -0.37 -4.44
CA ARG A 272 25.61 -0.47 -5.72
C ARG A 272 25.33 -1.84 -6.33
N THR A 273 25.20 -1.88 -7.66
CA THR A 273 24.97 -3.13 -8.42
C THR A 273 26.03 -4.19 -8.15
N GLY A 274 27.27 -3.80 -7.82
CA GLY A 274 28.32 -4.75 -7.42
C GLY A 274 28.12 -5.43 -6.04
N LEU A 275 27.10 -5.04 -5.26
CA LEU A 275 26.69 -5.68 -4.00
C LEU A 275 25.43 -6.54 -4.14
N ASP A 276 24.70 -6.37 -5.26
CA ASP A 276 23.49 -7.10 -5.63
C ASP A 276 23.90 -8.23 -6.59
N GLY A 277 24.10 -9.43 -6.02
CA GLY A 277 24.72 -10.55 -6.74
C GLY A 277 23.77 -11.24 -7.71
N ASP A 278 22.47 -11.15 -7.49
CA ASP A 278 21.38 -11.76 -8.25
C ASP A 278 20.57 -10.75 -9.08
N GLY A 279 20.80 -9.45 -8.89
CA GLY A 279 20.29 -8.39 -9.74
C GLY A 279 18.80 -8.13 -9.53
N ASP A 280 18.26 -8.48 -8.37
CA ASP A 280 16.84 -8.35 -8.04
C ASP A 280 16.51 -7.00 -7.38
N GLY A 281 17.53 -6.18 -7.13
CA GLY A 281 17.42 -4.87 -6.48
C GLY A 281 17.64 -4.90 -4.97
N ALA A 282 17.98 -6.05 -4.38
CA ALA A 282 18.33 -6.22 -2.97
C ALA A 282 19.79 -6.68 -2.80
N ALA A 283 20.66 -5.74 -2.46
CA ALA A 283 22.05 -6.01 -2.11
C ALA A 283 22.21 -6.44 -0.65
N CYS A 284 23.18 -7.32 -0.40
CA CYS A 284 23.65 -7.66 0.95
C CYS A 284 22.64 -8.36 1.87
N GLU A 285 21.72 -9.11 1.27
CA GLU A 285 20.79 -9.96 2.00
C GLU A 285 21.49 -10.98 2.92
N ALA A 286 20.79 -11.37 3.98
CA ALA A 286 21.23 -12.45 4.84
C ALA A 286 21.09 -13.76 4.06
N LYS A 287 22.22 -14.39 3.70
CA LYS A 287 22.21 -15.76 3.20
C LYS A 287 21.78 -16.68 4.34
N ASN A 288 20.68 -17.40 4.14
CA ASN A 288 20.38 -18.60 4.94
C ASN A 288 21.44 -19.68 4.70
#